data_AF-A0A2V8MHX6-F1
#
_entry.id   AF-A0A2V8MHX6-F1
#
_cell.length_a   1.000
_cell.length_b   1.000
_cell.length_c   1.000
_cell.angle_alpha   90.00
_cell.angle_beta   90.00
_cell.angle_gamma   90.00
#
_symmetry.space_group_name_H-M   'P 1'
#
loop_
_entity.id
_entity.type
_entity.pdbx_description
1 polymer ?
#
loop_
_entity_poly.entity_id
_entity_poly.type
_entity_poly.pdbx_seq_one_letter_code
_entity_poly.pdbx_strand_id
1 'polypeptide(L)'
;DEVFTSAVLGGGVKGQRVLGKTDELAGRCIETGWGDRHQPVIDNLVATIYSTLGIDWRKKVENTPSGRGYAYVQTAPIGSSETINPNPIEELFA
;
A
#
# COMPACT_ATOMS: atom_id res chain seq x y z
N ASP A 1 -2.83 8.75 16.07
CA ASP A 1 -2.36 7.89 14.98
C ASP A 1 -2.85 6.50 15.24
N GLU A 2 -3.71 5.98 14.37
CA GLU A 2 -4.11 4.58 14.43
C GLU A 2 -3.00 3.70 13.82
N VAL A 3 -2.80 2.52 14.39
CA VAL A 3 -1.74 1.58 13.99
C VAL A 3 -2.39 0.34 13.44
N PHE A 4 -1.90 -0.12 12.29
CA PHE A 4 -2.45 -1.27 11.59
C PHE A 4 -1.37 -2.32 11.41
N THR A 5 -1.74 -3.59 11.56
CA THR A 5 -0.82 -4.71 11.32
C THR A 5 -1.40 -5.59 10.23
N SER A 6 -0.57 -5.91 9.24
CA SER A 6 -0.90 -6.83 8.15
C SER A 6 0.08 -8.00 8.14
N ALA A 7 -0.43 -9.21 7.96
CA ALA A 7 0.39 -10.40 7.72
C ALA A 7 0.32 -10.76 6.24
N VAL A 8 1.48 -10.87 5.59
CA VAL A 8 1.58 -11.15 4.14
C VAL A 8 2.39 -12.43 3.93
N LEU A 9 1.85 -13.36 3.14
CA LEU A 9 2.41 -14.70 2.92
C LEU A 9 2.21 -15.13 1.46
N GLY A 10 3.15 -15.89 0.91
CA GLY A 10 3.09 -16.37 -0.48
C GLY A 10 3.56 -15.33 -1.51
N GLY A 11 3.30 -15.55 -2.79
CA GLY A 11 3.58 -14.56 -3.85
C GLY A 11 5.05 -14.15 -4.03
N GLY A 12 6.00 -14.92 -3.47
CA GLY A 12 7.43 -14.56 -3.46
C GLY A 12 7.88 -13.72 -2.26
N VAL A 13 6.98 -13.37 -1.33
CA VAL A 13 7.30 -12.62 -0.10
C VAL A 13 8.37 -13.33 0.70
N LYS A 14 9.38 -12.58 1.16
CA LYS A 14 10.41 -13.07 2.08
C LYS A 14 9.84 -13.10 3.50
N GLY A 15 9.66 -14.30 4.05
CA GLY A 15 9.13 -14.50 5.40
C GLY A 15 10.17 -14.26 6.51
N GLN A 16 9.75 -14.54 7.75
CA GLN A 16 10.59 -14.44 8.97
C GLN A 16 11.15 -13.04 9.23
N ARG A 17 10.35 -12.02 8.92
CA ARG A 17 10.75 -10.63 9.08
C ARG A 17 9.56 -9.76 9.46
N VAL A 18 9.87 -8.64 10.08
CA VAL A 18 8.93 -7.58 10.44
C VAL A 18 9.33 -6.34 9.66
N LEU A 19 8.35 -5.68 9.03
CA LEU A 19 8.53 -4.36 8.46
C LEU A 19 7.91 -3.33 9.40
N GLY A 20 8.73 -2.35 9.79
CA GLY A 20 8.31 -1.26 10.66
C GLY A 20 8.23 -1.66 12.12
N LYS A 21 7.77 -0.70 12.93
CA LYS A 21 7.75 -0.79 14.38
C LYS A 21 6.72 0.17 14.97
N THR A 22 6.09 -0.25 16.06
CA THR A 22 5.24 0.59 16.90
C THR A 22 5.94 0.98 18.19
N ASP A 23 5.39 1.95 18.93
CA ASP A 23 5.76 2.15 20.33
C ASP A 23 5.41 0.94 21.21
N GLU A 24 5.88 0.94 22.45
CA GLU A 24 5.74 -0.17 23.40
C GLU A 24 4.29 -0.53 23.73
N LEU A 25 3.37 0.42 23.53
CA LEU A 25 1.94 0.25 23.77
C LEU A 25 1.17 -0.13 22.50
N ALA A 26 1.87 -0.29 21.37
CA ALA A 26 1.26 -0.44 20.04
C ALA A 26 0.20 0.64 19.74
N GLY A 27 0.41 1.86 20.25
CA GLY A 27 -0.50 2.99 20.10
C GLY A 27 -0.07 3.96 19.00
N ARG A 28 1.19 3.91 18.55
CA ARG A 28 1.70 4.73 17.44
C ARG A 28 2.70 3.97 16.58
N CYS A 29 2.67 4.21 15.27
CA CYS A 29 3.73 3.78 14.35
C CYS A 29 4.93 4.72 14.50
N ILE A 30 6.10 4.16 14.81
CA ILE A 30 7.36 4.92 14.95
C ILE A 30 8.32 4.64 13.79
N GLU A 31 8.11 3.54 13.07
CA GLU A 31 8.85 3.16 11.86
C GLU A 31 7.90 2.42 10.93
N THR A 32 7.88 2.78 9.65
CA THR A 32 6.96 2.17 8.67
C THR A 32 7.57 0.96 7.97
N GLY A 33 8.90 0.88 7.89
CA GLY A 33 9.65 -0.23 7.30
C GLY A 33 9.56 -0.34 5.77
N TRP A 34 9.14 0.72 5.09
CA TRP A 34 9.05 0.80 3.63
C TRP A 34 9.34 2.23 3.15
N GLY A 35 9.36 2.44 1.84
CA GLY A 35 9.70 3.72 1.20
C GLY A 35 8.78 4.93 1.44
N ASP A 36 7.82 4.89 2.37
CA ASP A 36 6.94 6.02 2.69
C ASP A 36 6.90 6.32 4.20
N ARG A 37 6.61 7.58 4.54
CA ARG A 37 6.47 8.05 5.92
C ARG A 37 5.16 7.63 6.58
N HIS A 38 4.14 7.29 5.79
CA HIS A 38 2.88 6.75 6.30
C HIS A 38 2.92 5.23 6.34
N GLN A 39 2.09 4.62 7.20
CA GLN A 39 1.90 3.17 7.17
C GLN A 39 1.31 2.75 5.82
N PRO A 40 1.69 1.57 5.27
CA PRO A 40 1.01 1.04 4.11
C PRO A 40 -0.47 0.85 4.38
N VAL A 41 -1.30 1.25 3.42
CA VAL A 41 -2.74 1.01 3.45
C VAL A 41 -3.13 -0.08 2.44
N ILE A 42 -4.42 -0.41 2.38
CA ILE A 42 -4.91 -1.44 1.47
C ILE A 42 -4.57 -1.15 0.00
N ASP A 43 -4.56 0.11 -0.42
CA ASP A 43 -4.22 0.51 -1.79
C ASP A 43 -2.76 0.17 -2.14
N ASN A 44 -1.84 0.25 -1.18
CA ASN A 44 -0.45 -0.19 -1.36
C ASN A 44 -0.35 -1.69 -1.52
N LEU A 45 -1.18 -2.46 -0.79
CA LEU A 45 -1.24 -3.91 -0.95
C LEU A 45 -1.76 -4.30 -2.33
N VAL A 46 -2.80 -3.62 -2.83
CA VAL A 46 -3.32 -3.85 -4.19
C VAL A 46 -2.27 -3.48 -5.24
N ALA A 47 -1.58 -2.35 -5.09
CA ALA A 47 -0.45 -1.97 -5.96
C ALA A 47 0.67 -3.02 -5.95
N THR A 48 0.96 -3.60 -4.78
CA THR A 48 1.95 -4.67 -4.62
C THR A 48 1.54 -5.93 -5.38
N ILE A 49 0.26 -6.34 -5.31
CA ILE A 49 -0.25 -7.50 -6.04
C ILE A 49 -0.14 -7.26 -7.55
N TYR A 50 -0.61 -6.12 -8.05
CA TYR A 50 -0.54 -5.81 -9.48
C TYR A 50 0.88 -5.68 -10.01
N SER A 51 1.77 -4.99 -9.29
CA SER A 51 3.18 -4.88 -9.68
C SER A 51 3.86 -6.25 -9.77
N THR A 52 3.63 -7.13 -8.80
CA THR A 52 4.17 -8.51 -8.80
C THR A 52 3.66 -9.33 -10.00
N LEU A 53 2.42 -9.09 -10.43
CA LEU A 53 1.84 -9.73 -11.61
C LEU A 53 2.27 -9.08 -12.94
N GLY A 54 3.10 -8.03 -12.91
CA GLY A 54 3.50 -7.27 -14.09
C GLY A 54 2.39 -6.39 -14.67
N ILE A 55 1.35 -6.12 -13.89
CA ILE A 55 0.22 -5.26 -14.28
C ILE A 55 0.55 -3.82 -13.90
N ASP A 56 0.42 -2.89 -14.86
CA ASP A 56 0.52 -1.46 -14.57
C ASP A 56 -0.67 -0.99 -13.71
N TRP A 57 -0.43 -0.86 -12.40
CA TRP A 57 -1.41 -0.46 -11.40
C TRP A 57 -1.76 1.03 -11.44
N ARG A 58 -1.00 1.84 -12.18
CA ARG A 58 -1.24 3.28 -12.37
C ARG A 58 -2.22 3.53 -13.51
N LYS A 59 -2.58 2.49 -14.24
CA LYS A 59 -3.51 2.57 -15.35
C LYS A 59 -4.89 3.04 -14.89
N LYS A 60 -5.46 3.92 -15.70
CA LYS A 60 -6.85 4.34 -15.63
C LYS A 60 -7.58 3.94 -16.91
N VAL A 61 -8.71 3.28 -16.74
CA VAL A 61 -9.62 2.93 -17.83
C VAL A 61 -10.63 4.05 -17.99
N GLU A 62 -10.55 4.75 -19.10
CA GLU A 62 -11.51 5.79 -19.47
C GLU A 62 -12.67 5.20 -20.29
N ASN A 63 -13.71 6.01 -20.54
CA ASN A 63 -14.88 5.63 -21.35
C ASN A 63 -15.63 4.38 -20.86
N THR A 64 -15.68 4.17 -19.54
CA THR A 64 -16.49 3.08 -18.98
C THR A 64 -17.98 3.32 -19.22
N PRO A 65 -18.84 2.29 -19.24
CA PRO A 65 -20.30 2.45 -19.41
C PRO A 65 -20.95 3.38 -18.38
N SER A 66 -20.31 3.57 -17.21
CA SER A 66 -20.78 4.48 -16.17
C SER A 66 -20.50 5.95 -16.44
N GLY A 67 -19.71 6.27 -17.47
CA GLY A 67 -19.21 7.62 -17.77
C GLY A 67 -18.09 8.10 -16.83
N ARG A 68 -17.73 7.34 -15.79
CA ARG A 68 -16.60 7.65 -14.89
C ARG A 68 -15.38 6.82 -15.23
N GLY A 69 -14.20 7.44 -15.21
CA GLY A 69 -12.94 6.71 -15.32
C GLY A 69 -12.71 5.79 -14.12
N TYR A 70 -12.11 4.63 -14.36
CA TYR A 70 -11.79 3.63 -13.34
C TYR A 70 -10.28 3.50 -13.19
N ALA A 71 -9.74 3.88 -12.04
CA ALA A 71 -8.33 3.66 -11.70
C ALA A 71 -8.16 2.26 -11.11
N TYR A 72 -7.11 1.53 -11.51
CA TYR A 72 -6.85 0.19 -10.98
C TYR A 72 -6.56 0.20 -9.48
N VAL A 73 -5.85 1.21 -9.01
CA VAL A 73 -5.70 1.53 -7.59
C VAL A 73 -6.25 2.93 -7.38
N GLN A 74 -7.24 3.04 -6.49
CA GLN A 74 -7.76 4.35 -6.10
C GLN A 74 -6.83 4.96 -5.04
N THR A 75 -6.61 6.26 -5.12
CA THR A 75 -5.93 7.00 -4.07
C THR A 75 -7.00 7.80 -3.32
N ALA A 76 -7.16 7.58 -2.02
CA ALA A 76 -8.03 8.41 -1.21
C ALA A 76 -7.26 9.61 -0.62
N PRO A 77 -7.94 10.72 -0.32
CA PRO A 77 -7.36 11.77 0.51
C PRO A 77 -7.08 11.22 1.92
N ILE A 78 -5.89 11.46 2.46
CA ILE A 78 -5.51 11.08 3.84
C ILE A 78 -5.70 12.23 4.84
N GLY A 79 -6.41 13.28 4.41
CA GLY A 79 -6.53 14.55 5.12
C GLY A 79 -5.62 15.61 4.52
N SER A 80 -6.00 16.88 4.67
CA SER A 80 -5.34 18.02 3.98
C SER A 80 -5.34 17.87 2.44
N SER A 81 -4.31 18.37 1.77
CA SER A 81 -4.13 18.27 0.30
C SER A 81 -3.33 17.03 -0.12
N GLU A 82 -3.13 16.06 0.78
CA GLU A 82 -2.33 14.86 0.53
C GLU A 82 -3.21 13.66 0.14
N THR A 83 -2.73 12.90 -0.84
CA THR A 83 -3.34 11.67 -1.32
C THR A 83 -2.46 10.47 -0.97
N ILE A 84 -3.07 9.32 -0.76
CA ILE A 84 -2.34 8.05 -0.62
C ILE A 84 -1.37 7.89 -1.78
N ASN A 85 -0.11 7.63 -1.46
CA ASN A 85 0.89 7.24 -2.44
C ASN A 85 0.62 5.79 -2.87
N PRO A 86 0.28 5.49 -4.14
CA PRO A 86 -0.05 4.13 -4.58
C PRO A 86 1.20 3.32 -4.94
N ASN A 87 2.29 3.47 -4.19
CA ASN A 87 3.50 2.70 -4.41
C ASN A 87 3.35 1.27 -3.84
N PRO A 88 3.89 0.25 -4.54
CA PRO A 88 3.99 -1.09 -4.00
C PRO A 88 4.97 -1.16 -2.82
N ILE A 89 4.78 -2.16 -1.95
CA ILE A 89 5.65 -2.43 -0.80
C ILE A 89 6.77 -3.37 -1.27
N GLU A 90 7.69 -2.83 -2.07
CA GLU A 90 8.79 -3.58 -2.71
C GLU A 90 9.67 -4.31 -1.69
N GLU A 91 9.76 -3.74 -0.49
CA GLU A 91 10.53 -4.30 0.59
C GLU A 91 10.08 -5.73 0.85
N LEU A 92 8.80 -6.11 0.72
CA LEU A 92 8.28 -7.46 0.94
C LEU A 92 9.04 -8.58 0.21
N PHE A 93 9.73 -8.24 -0.88
CA PHE A 93 10.45 -9.18 -1.74
C PHE A 93 11.97 -9.12 -1.62
N ALA A 94 12.50 -8.08 -0.96
CA ALA A 94 13.93 -7.89 -0.70
C ALA A 94 14.49 -8.90 0.32
#